data_AF-B1HNL1-F1
#
_entry.id   AF-B1HNL1-F1
#
_cell.length_a   1.000
_cell.length_b   1.000
_cell.length_c   1.000
_cell.angle_alpha   90.00
_cell.angle_beta   90.00
_cell.angle_gamma   90.00
#
_symmetry.space_group_name_H-M   'P 1'
#
loop_
_entity.id
_entity.type
_entity.pdbx_description
1 polymer ?
#
loop_
_entity_poly.entity_id
_entity_poly.type
_entity_poly.pdbx_seq_one_letter_code
_entity_poly.pdbx_strand_id
1 'polypeptide(L)'
;MNKLWRGVDKKLSENKTRKNATNNEIDQFYKAVDDFNEAASAFFRIPIFFSHQNLFTLGPSQPPLSQEQRFIIRMFNEIKEVLLFPRTLPNTDQYPNTTLENVRRIVNSSYGTIAALLKPTRRTDQLEPYSPFMQIEPSMSFQHGLPLLLVKQSTIKAGGIWGDAGPLAPFTPLIWFSETTTVDEFFESVAWKEALQNWAGQVRSGYFIQTNPEFKYTCDD
;
A
#
# COMPACT_ATOMS: atom_id res chain seq x y z
N MET A 1 -53.76 36.52 -20.49
CA MET A 1 -52.72 36.73 -19.47
C MET A 1 -51.65 35.61 -19.44
N ASN A 2 -51.29 34.96 -20.57
CA ASN A 2 -50.52 33.68 -20.56
C ASN A 2 -49.31 33.58 -21.50
N LYS A 3 -48.84 34.68 -22.13
CA LYS A 3 -47.64 34.66 -22.98
C LYS A 3 -46.35 35.12 -22.30
N LEU A 4 -46.43 35.96 -21.26
CA LEU A 4 -45.23 36.48 -20.57
C LEU A 4 -44.56 35.43 -19.64
N TRP A 5 -45.35 34.63 -18.91
CA TRP A 5 -44.83 33.67 -17.93
C TRP A 5 -44.09 32.48 -18.56
N ARG A 6 -44.57 31.97 -19.71
CA ARG A 6 -43.93 30.86 -20.43
C ARG A 6 -42.51 31.16 -20.93
N GLY A 7 -42.18 32.43 -21.20
CA GLY A 7 -40.85 32.85 -21.65
C GLY A 7 -39.82 32.95 -20.52
N VAL A 8 -40.27 33.22 -19.30
CA VAL A 8 -39.41 33.34 -18.10
C VAL A 8 -39.00 31.96 -17.61
N ASP A 9 -39.93 31.00 -17.57
CA ASP A 9 -39.65 29.62 -17.13
C ASP A 9 -38.66 28.89 -18.05
N LYS A 10 -38.75 29.15 -19.36
CA LYS A 10 -37.82 28.59 -20.35
C LYS A 10 -36.41 29.17 -20.21
N LYS A 11 -36.28 30.47 -19.95
CA LYS A 11 -34.96 31.10 -19.69
C LYS A 11 -34.35 30.63 -18.37
N LEU A 12 -35.16 30.40 -17.34
CA LEU A 12 -34.68 29.87 -16.06
C LEU A 12 -34.18 28.42 -16.20
N SER A 13 -34.91 27.58 -16.94
CA SER A 13 -34.50 26.19 -17.18
C SER A 13 -33.22 26.13 -18.02
N GLU A 14 -33.12 26.90 -19.10
CA GLU A 14 -31.91 26.98 -19.93
C GLU A 14 -30.68 27.49 -19.15
N ASN A 15 -30.84 28.49 -18.28
CA ASN A 15 -29.76 28.97 -17.42
C ASN A 15 -29.34 27.95 -16.35
N LYS A 16 -30.28 27.18 -15.81
CA LYS A 16 -29.99 26.12 -14.84
C LYS A 16 -29.26 24.94 -15.50
N THR A 17 -29.68 24.55 -16.70
CA THR A 17 -29.01 23.51 -17.50
C THR A 17 -27.61 23.94 -17.91
N ARG A 18 -27.42 25.19 -18.34
CA ARG A 18 -26.10 25.72 -18.68
C ARG A 18 -25.16 25.77 -17.48
N LYS A 19 -25.62 26.26 -16.32
CA LYS A 19 -24.82 26.26 -15.07
C LYS A 19 -24.44 24.85 -14.61
N ASN A 20 -25.37 23.89 -14.73
CA ASN A 20 -25.08 22.50 -14.39
C ASN A 20 -24.07 21.87 -15.37
N ALA A 21 -24.16 22.19 -16.66
CA ALA A 21 -23.18 21.74 -17.65
C ALA A 21 -21.79 22.33 -17.38
N THR A 22 -21.70 23.63 -17.04
CA THR A 22 -20.42 24.28 -16.73
C THR A 22 -19.79 23.73 -15.45
N ASN A 23 -20.58 23.46 -14.41
CA ASN A 23 -20.06 22.83 -13.19
C ASN A 23 -19.55 21.40 -13.46
N ASN A 24 -20.24 20.65 -14.32
CA ASN A 24 -19.84 19.29 -14.69
C ASN A 24 -18.57 19.28 -15.56
N GLU A 25 -18.39 20.28 -16.44
CA GLU A 25 -17.16 20.48 -17.22
C GLU A 25 -15.98 20.86 -16.33
N ILE A 26 -16.19 21.69 -15.30
CA ILE A 26 -15.18 22.06 -14.31
C ILE A 26 -14.77 20.85 -13.47
N ASP A 27 -15.72 20.06 -12.99
CA ASP A 27 -15.44 18.84 -12.22
C ASP A 27 -14.71 17.79 -13.07
N GLN A 28 -15.10 17.65 -14.35
CA GLN A 28 -14.39 16.78 -15.31
C GLN A 28 -12.96 17.28 -15.58
N PHE A 29 -12.74 18.59 -15.66
CA PHE A 29 -11.41 19.16 -15.81
C PHE A 29 -10.53 18.88 -14.60
N TYR A 30 -11.02 19.12 -13.38
CA TYR A 30 -10.24 18.81 -12.16
C TYR A 30 -9.94 17.32 -12.04
N LYS A 31 -10.91 16.45 -12.34
CA LYS A 31 -10.67 15.00 -12.40
C LYS A 31 -9.62 14.64 -13.44
N ALA A 32 -9.67 15.22 -14.64
CA ALA A 32 -8.68 14.96 -15.68
C ALA A 32 -7.27 15.48 -15.30
N VAL A 33 -7.20 16.59 -14.57
CA VAL A 33 -5.94 17.12 -14.00
C VAL A 33 -5.41 16.20 -12.90
N ASP A 34 -6.27 15.67 -12.04
CA ASP A 34 -5.89 14.68 -11.02
C ASP A 34 -5.41 13.38 -11.68
N ASP A 35 -6.13 12.86 -12.68
CA ASP A 35 -5.75 11.68 -13.46
C ASP A 35 -4.40 11.92 -14.18
N PHE A 36 -4.18 13.12 -14.74
CA PHE A 36 -2.91 13.51 -15.37
C PHE A 36 -1.77 13.58 -14.36
N ASN A 37 -1.99 14.19 -13.19
CA ASN A 37 -1.00 14.26 -12.12
C ASN A 37 -0.68 12.88 -11.55
N GLU A 38 -1.69 12.01 -11.41
CA GLU A 38 -1.51 10.63 -11.00
C GLU A 38 -0.69 9.85 -12.03
N ALA A 39 -1.04 9.96 -13.32
CA ALA A 39 -0.30 9.32 -14.41
C ALA A 39 1.14 9.83 -14.52
N ALA A 40 1.36 11.15 -14.45
CA ALA A 40 2.68 11.76 -14.42
C ALA A 40 3.51 11.27 -13.21
N SER A 41 2.86 11.06 -12.06
CA SER A 41 3.49 10.51 -10.86
C SER A 41 3.77 9.01 -10.95
N ALA A 42 3.03 8.26 -11.79
CA ALA A 42 3.18 6.83 -11.97
C ALA A 42 4.47 6.47 -12.76
N PHE A 43 4.96 7.38 -13.60
CA PHE A 43 6.18 7.16 -14.40
C PHE A 43 7.47 7.00 -13.59
N PHE A 44 7.44 7.22 -12.27
CA PHE A 44 8.65 7.19 -11.42
C PHE A 44 8.58 6.27 -10.20
N ARG A 45 7.52 5.45 -10.06
CA ARG A 45 7.37 4.64 -8.83
C ARG A 45 7.75 3.19 -9.06
N ILE A 46 8.80 2.76 -8.37
CA ILE A 46 9.29 1.38 -8.42
C ILE A 46 8.29 0.46 -7.70
N PRO A 47 7.79 -0.61 -8.36
CA PRO A 47 6.83 -1.51 -7.74
C PRO A 47 7.47 -2.33 -6.62
N ILE A 48 6.81 -2.35 -5.47
CA ILE A 48 7.16 -3.22 -4.33
C ILE A 48 5.96 -4.06 -3.91
N PHE A 49 6.22 -5.17 -3.25
CA PHE A 49 5.18 -5.98 -2.63
C PHE A 49 4.95 -5.51 -1.20
N PHE A 50 3.73 -5.08 -0.90
CA PHE A 50 3.30 -4.79 0.46
C PHE A 50 2.43 -5.95 0.98
N SER A 51 3.03 -6.78 1.82
CA SER A 51 2.38 -7.94 2.44
C SER A 51 1.76 -7.54 3.78
N HIS A 52 0.45 -7.68 3.92
CA HIS A 52 -0.24 -7.34 5.16
C HIS A 52 -1.52 -8.16 5.32
N GLN A 53 -2.00 -8.27 6.55
CA GLN A 53 -3.30 -8.87 6.81
C GLN A 53 -4.43 -8.04 6.21
N ASN A 54 -5.50 -8.70 5.81
CA ASN A 54 -6.71 -8.06 5.35
C ASN A 54 -7.24 -7.04 6.39
N LEU A 55 -7.58 -5.82 5.96
CA LEU A 55 -8.08 -4.78 6.85
C LEU A 55 -9.34 -5.20 7.63
N PHE A 56 -10.15 -6.12 7.10
CA PHE A 56 -11.35 -6.64 7.77
C PHE A 56 -11.04 -7.64 8.90
N THR A 57 -9.85 -8.23 8.94
CA THR A 57 -9.41 -9.07 10.07
C THR A 57 -8.76 -8.24 11.16
N LEU A 58 -8.26 -7.05 10.80
CA LEU A 58 -7.66 -6.08 11.73
C LEU A 58 -8.69 -5.20 12.44
N GLY A 59 -9.88 -4.98 11.89
CA GLY A 59 -10.88 -4.14 12.55
C GLY A 59 -12.25 -4.11 11.88
N PRO A 60 -13.12 -3.16 12.28
CA PRO A 60 -14.45 -3.02 11.71
C PRO A 60 -14.40 -2.65 10.22
N SER A 61 -15.42 -3.05 9.47
CA SER A 61 -15.54 -2.76 8.03
C SER A 61 -15.89 -1.30 7.71
N GLN A 62 -16.28 -0.53 8.71
CA GLN A 62 -16.65 0.88 8.59
C GLN A 62 -15.98 1.70 9.70
N PRO A 63 -15.79 3.01 9.50
CA PRO A 63 -15.24 3.89 10.52
C PRO A 63 -16.05 3.87 11.83
N PRO A 64 -15.40 4.12 13.00
CA PRO A 64 -13.99 4.46 13.15
C PRO A 64 -13.05 3.26 12.97
N LEU A 65 -11.95 3.48 12.25
CA LEU A 65 -10.91 2.46 12.04
C LEU A 65 -10.14 2.16 13.33
N SER A 66 -9.83 0.88 13.53
CA SER A 66 -8.92 0.39 14.58
C SER A 66 -7.49 0.94 14.41
N GLN A 67 -6.67 0.84 15.46
CA GLN A 67 -5.28 1.27 15.39
C GLN A 67 -4.48 0.43 14.39
N GLU A 68 -4.75 -0.87 14.31
CA GLU A 68 -4.11 -1.78 13.37
C GLU A 68 -4.45 -1.45 11.91
N GLN A 69 -5.72 -1.11 11.62
CA GLN A 69 -6.11 -0.63 10.29
C GLN A 69 -5.43 0.70 9.94
N ARG A 70 -5.39 1.65 10.89
CA ARG A 70 -4.68 2.93 10.71
C ARG A 70 -3.18 2.72 10.48
N PHE A 71 -2.58 1.75 11.16
CA PHE A 71 -1.17 1.41 11.00
C PHE A 71 -0.85 0.95 9.58
N ILE A 72 -1.64 0.02 9.02
CA ILE A 72 -1.46 -0.45 7.63
C ILE A 72 -1.65 0.70 6.63
N ILE A 73 -2.69 1.52 6.81
CA ILE A 73 -2.95 2.67 5.93
C ILE A 73 -1.81 3.70 6.03
N ARG A 74 -1.31 3.97 7.23
CA ARG A 74 -0.20 4.89 7.43
C ARG A 74 1.07 4.35 6.79
N MET A 75 1.40 3.07 6.99
CA MET A 75 2.54 2.43 6.35
C MET A 75 2.48 2.51 4.81
N PHE A 76 1.30 2.26 4.24
CA PHE A 76 1.09 2.42 2.80
C PHE A 76 1.47 3.82 2.31
N ASN A 77 1.08 4.85 3.06
CA ASN A 77 1.42 6.24 2.74
C ASN A 77 2.92 6.52 2.91
N GLU A 78 3.55 6.03 3.98
CA GLU A 78 5.00 6.17 4.18
C GLU A 78 5.82 5.59 3.02
N ILE A 79 5.40 4.43 2.49
CA ILE A 79 6.03 3.82 1.31
C ILE A 79 5.88 4.72 0.07
N LYS A 80 4.71 5.34 -0.12
CA LYS A 80 4.47 6.26 -1.22
C LYS A 80 5.28 7.55 -1.11
N GLU A 81 5.48 8.06 0.11
CA GLU A 81 6.30 9.26 0.36
C GLU A 81 7.76 9.05 -0.06
N VAL A 82 8.27 7.81 0.02
CA VAL A 82 9.59 7.47 -0.53
C VAL A 82 9.54 7.07 -2.02
N LEU A 83 8.50 7.48 -2.75
CA LEU A 83 8.35 7.28 -4.19
C LEU A 83 8.37 5.81 -4.64
N LEU A 84 7.95 4.89 -3.76
CA LEU A 84 7.74 3.49 -4.10
C LEU A 84 6.25 3.21 -4.34
N PHE A 85 5.93 2.22 -5.17
CA PHE A 85 4.56 1.84 -5.48
C PHE A 85 4.18 0.55 -4.75
N PRO A 86 3.52 0.63 -3.58
CA PRO A 86 3.07 -0.54 -2.85
C PRO A 86 1.94 -1.26 -3.59
N ARG A 87 2.19 -2.53 -3.95
CA ARG A 87 1.19 -3.42 -4.52
C ARG A 87 0.81 -4.46 -3.50
N THR A 88 -0.47 -4.74 -3.37
CA THR A 88 -1.01 -5.75 -2.46
C THR A 88 -1.82 -6.76 -3.27
N LEU A 89 -2.03 -7.96 -2.73
CA LEU A 89 -3.01 -8.87 -3.31
C LEU A 89 -4.42 -8.32 -3.01
N PRO A 90 -5.38 -8.42 -3.96
CA PRO A 90 -6.75 -8.00 -3.70
C PRO A 90 -7.33 -8.79 -2.51
N ASN A 91 -7.70 -8.07 -1.44
CA ASN A 91 -8.28 -8.51 -0.17
C ASN A 91 -8.26 -10.04 0.07
N THR A 92 -7.17 -10.47 0.68
CA THR A 92 -6.59 -11.82 0.71
C THR A 92 -7.39 -12.94 1.41
N ASP A 93 -8.70 -12.79 1.62
CA ASP A 93 -9.56 -13.90 2.12
C ASP A 93 -10.80 -14.16 1.26
N GLN A 94 -11.10 -13.34 0.24
CA GLN A 94 -12.36 -13.43 -0.51
C GLN A 94 -12.24 -13.92 -1.95
N TYR A 95 -11.04 -14.15 -2.46
CA TYR A 95 -10.88 -14.74 -3.79
C TYR A 95 -10.69 -16.25 -3.68
N PRO A 96 -11.52 -17.07 -4.35
CA PRO A 96 -11.32 -18.52 -4.41
C PRO A 96 -10.01 -18.92 -5.09
N ASN A 97 -9.28 -17.96 -5.67
CA ASN A 97 -8.01 -18.12 -6.38
C ASN A 97 -6.91 -17.15 -5.90
N THR A 98 -6.72 -16.86 -4.60
CA THR A 98 -5.39 -16.39 -4.13
C THR A 98 -4.41 -17.55 -4.15
N THR A 99 -4.06 -18.00 -5.35
CA THR A 99 -3.11 -19.09 -5.55
C THR A 99 -1.70 -18.60 -5.22
N LEU A 100 -0.83 -19.52 -4.80
CA LEU A 100 0.61 -19.24 -4.65
C LEU A 100 1.24 -18.67 -5.95
N GLU A 101 0.60 -18.90 -7.10
CA GLU A 101 1.00 -18.33 -8.38
C GLU A 101 0.78 -16.81 -8.43
N ASN A 102 -0.30 -16.31 -7.83
CA ASN A 102 -0.54 -14.86 -7.74
C ASN A 102 0.49 -14.18 -6.83
N VAL A 103 0.81 -14.82 -5.68
CA VAL A 103 1.91 -14.36 -4.80
C VAL A 103 3.21 -14.31 -5.61
N ARG A 104 3.55 -15.41 -6.29
CA ARG A 104 4.77 -15.51 -7.12
C ARG A 104 4.80 -14.44 -8.22
N ARG A 105 3.68 -14.16 -8.87
CA ARG A 105 3.60 -13.12 -9.91
C ARG A 105 3.87 -11.72 -9.35
N ILE A 106 3.33 -11.40 -8.17
CA ILE A 106 3.62 -10.11 -7.51
C ILE A 106 5.09 -10.04 -7.10
N VAL A 107 5.62 -11.10 -6.49
CA VAL A 107 7.05 -11.18 -6.12
C VAL A 107 7.94 -10.96 -7.35
N ASN A 108 7.71 -11.70 -8.43
CA ASN A 108 8.52 -11.62 -9.67
C ASN A 108 8.45 -10.26 -10.38
N SER A 109 7.46 -9.41 -10.06
CA SER A 109 7.32 -8.09 -10.68
C SER A 109 7.59 -6.95 -9.70
N SER A 110 8.09 -7.27 -8.51
CA SER A 110 8.44 -6.31 -7.45
C SER A 110 9.96 -6.23 -7.32
N TYR A 111 10.46 -5.09 -6.84
CA TYR A 111 11.90 -4.88 -6.58
C TYR A 111 12.23 -4.83 -5.08
N GLY A 112 11.23 -5.03 -4.23
CA GLY A 112 11.35 -5.05 -2.79
C GLY A 112 10.07 -5.58 -2.16
N THR A 113 10.18 -6.04 -0.92
CA THR A 113 9.03 -6.43 -0.11
C THR A 113 9.08 -5.77 1.25
N ILE A 114 7.96 -5.20 1.66
CA ILE A 114 7.72 -4.80 3.04
C ILE A 114 6.51 -5.57 3.56
N ALA A 115 6.63 -6.13 4.77
CA ALA A 115 5.57 -6.93 5.36
C ALA A 115 5.22 -6.46 6.77
N ALA A 116 3.91 -6.39 7.07
CA ALA A 116 3.39 -6.00 8.36
C ALA A 116 2.53 -7.11 8.97
N LEU A 117 2.91 -7.59 10.16
CA LEU A 117 2.14 -8.56 10.94
C LEU A 117 1.60 -7.93 12.21
N LEU A 118 0.29 -7.77 12.27
CA LEU A 118 -0.44 -7.17 13.39
C LEU A 118 -1.36 -8.21 14.04
N LYS A 119 -1.78 -7.95 15.26
CA LYS A 119 -2.73 -8.79 15.99
C LYS A 119 -4.13 -8.58 15.39
N PRO A 120 -4.78 -9.63 14.85
CA PRO A 120 -6.15 -9.46 14.38
C PRO A 120 -7.10 -9.25 15.56
N THR A 121 -8.17 -8.50 15.29
CA THR A 121 -9.22 -8.21 16.28
C THR A 121 -10.31 -9.27 16.31
N ARG A 122 -10.38 -10.10 15.26
CA ARG A 122 -11.27 -11.26 15.18
C ARG A 122 -10.48 -12.55 15.39
N ARG A 123 -11.08 -13.51 16.10
CA ARG A 123 -10.51 -14.86 16.17
C ARG A 123 -10.45 -15.44 14.76
N THR A 124 -9.27 -15.90 14.37
CA THR A 124 -9.11 -16.78 13.22
C THR A 124 -9.52 -18.19 13.66
N ASP A 125 -10.20 -18.95 12.80
CA ASP A 125 -10.47 -20.38 13.04
C ASP A 125 -9.21 -21.25 12.81
N GLN A 126 -8.05 -20.60 12.67
CA GLN A 126 -6.77 -21.20 12.31
C GLN A 126 -5.94 -21.43 13.59
N LEU A 127 -5.08 -22.45 13.58
CA LEU A 127 -4.15 -22.77 14.67
C LEU A 127 -3.21 -21.60 14.99
N GLU A 128 -2.80 -20.86 13.96
CA GLU A 128 -2.03 -19.62 14.07
C GLU A 128 -2.95 -18.40 14.10
N PRO A 129 -2.59 -17.33 14.83
CA PRO A 129 -3.40 -16.13 14.93
C PRO A 129 -3.40 -15.29 13.64
N TYR A 130 -2.85 -15.78 12.53
CA TYR A 130 -2.76 -15.08 11.25
C TYR A 130 -2.78 -16.06 10.08
N SER A 131 -3.13 -15.55 8.90
CA SER A 131 -3.16 -16.32 7.66
C SER A 131 -1.77 -16.88 7.31
N PRO A 132 -1.65 -18.14 6.84
CA PRO A 132 -0.37 -18.71 6.40
C PRO A 132 0.38 -17.87 5.35
N PHE A 133 -0.36 -17.06 4.58
CA PHE A 133 0.23 -16.12 3.62
C PHE A 133 1.19 -15.12 4.28
N MET A 134 0.97 -14.74 5.55
CA MET A 134 1.88 -13.86 6.29
C MET A 134 3.25 -14.48 6.56
N GLN A 135 3.40 -15.80 6.41
CA GLN A 135 4.72 -16.46 6.42
C GLN A 135 5.23 -16.65 4.99
N ILE A 136 4.36 -17.08 4.09
CA ILE A 136 4.72 -17.47 2.72
C ILE A 136 5.16 -16.27 1.88
N GLU A 137 4.43 -15.15 1.94
CA GLU A 137 4.68 -13.95 1.13
C GLU A 137 6.08 -13.35 1.36
N PRO A 138 6.47 -12.99 2.60
CA PRO A 138 7.81 -12.49 2.87
C PRO A 138 8.89 -13.56 2.65
N SER A 139 8.60 -14.84 2.96
CA SER A 139 9.57 -15.92 2.73
C SER A 139 9.84 -16.16 1.24
N MET A 140 8.81 -16.11 0.40
CA MET A 140 8.95 -16.24 -1.05
C MET A 140 9.69 -15.03 -1.64
N SER A 141 9.42 -13.83 -1.14
CA SER A 141 10.14 -12.61 -1.51
C SER A 141 11.63 -12.72 -1.18
N PHE A 142 11.96 -13.22 0.01
CA PHE A 142 13.34 -13.44 0.41
C PHE A 142 14.03 -14.51 -0.46
N GLN A 143 13.36 -15.64 -0.71
CA GLN A 143 13.90 -16.68 -1.60
C GLN A 143 14.12 -16.18 -3.04
N HIS A 144 13.32 -15.21 -3.50
CA HIS A 144 13.52 -14.54 -4.78
C HIS A 144 14.68 -13.52 -4.77
N GLY A 145 15.20 -13.17 -3.60
CA GLY A 145 16.29 -12.21 -3.44
C GLY A 145 15.83 -10.75 -3.33
N LEU A 146 14.55 -10.49 -3.02
CA LEU A 146 14.07 -9.13 -2.81
C LEU A 146 14.55 -8.57 -1.45
N PRO A 147 14.95 -7.28 -1.39
CA PRO A 147 15.13 -6.57 -0.13
C PRO A 147 13.87 -6.65 0.73
N LEU A 148 14.01 -7.11 1.98
CA LEU A 148 12.89 -7.37 2.88
C LEU A 148 12.92 -6.43 4.09
N LEU A 149 11.82 -5.72 4.33
CA LEU A 149 11.58 -4.96 5.57
C LEU A 149 10.38 -5.57 6.30
N LEU A 150 10.57 -5.94 7.57
CA LEU A 150 9.54 -6.60 8.38
C LEU A 150 9.13 -5.69 9.52
N VAL A 151 7.83 -5.60 9.77
CA VAL A 151 7.25 -4.88 10.91
C VAL A 151 6.25 -5.78 11.60
N LYS A 152 6.33 -5.87 12.93
CA LYS A 152 5.47 -6.74 13.73
C LYS A 152 4.92 -6.00 14.95
N GLN A 153 3.65 -6.22 15.29
CA GLN A 153 3.10 -5.75 16.56
C GLN A 153 3.66 -6.57 17.73
N SER A 154 3.97 -5.95 18.85
CA SER A 154 4.57 -6.64 20.01
C SER A 154 3.67 -7.73 20.62
N THR A 155 2.35 -7.57 20.49
CA THR A 155 1.34 -8.41 21.15
C THR A 155 1.04 -9.72 20.41
N ILE A 156 1.61 -9.92 19.21
CA ILE A 156 1.48 -11.16 18.44
C ILE A 156 2.77 -11.98 18.51
N LYS A 157 2.62 -13.27 18.82
CA LYS A 157 3.70 -14.25 18.74
C LYS A 157 3.66 -14.93 17.37
N ALA A 158 4.79 -14.90 16.66
CA ALA A 158 4.97 -15.48 15.34
C ALA A 158 6.43 -15.92 15.17
N GLY A 159 6.61 -17.24 15.00
CA GLY A 159 7.91 -17.82 14.64
C GLY A 159 8.24 -17.64 13.16
N GLY A 160 9.17 -18.46 12.64
CA GLY A 160 9.56 -18.40 11.23
C GLY A 160 10.15 -17.04 10.86
N ILE A 161 9.78 -16.48 9.71
CA ILE A 161 10.35 -15.23 9.20
C ILE A 161 10.21 -14.04 10.16
N TRP A 162 9.29 -14.13 11.13
CA TRP A 162 9.01 -13.09 12.14
C TRP A 162 9.86 -13.18 13.41
N GLY A 163 10.71 -14.22 13.55
CA GLY A 163 11.82 -14.23 14.51
C GLY A 163 11.52 -14.64 15.97
N ASP A 164 10.28 -14.88 16.38
CA ASP A 164 10.01 -15.26 17.80
C ASP A 164 10.45 -16.69 18.15
N ALA A 165 10.78 -17.51 17.16
CA ALA A 165 11.28 -18.88 17.36
C ALA A 165 12.82 -18.97 17.47
N GLY A 166 13.52 -17.82 17.43
CA GLY A 166 14.98 -17.74 17.51
C GLY A 166 15.56 -16.73 16.51
N PRO A 167 16.82 -16.27 16.71
CA PRO A 167 17.44 -15.29 15.83
C PRO A 167 17.63 -15.87 14.43
N LEU A 168 16.84 -15.38 13.48
CA LEU A 168 16.95 -15.69 12.06
C LEU A 168 17.68 -14.54 11.37
N ALA A 169 19.00 -14.51 11.50
CA ALA A 169 19.80 -13.56 10.73
C ALA A 169 19.57 -13.79 9.22
N PRO A 170 19.42 -12.72 8.42
CA PRO A 170 19.62 -11.30 8.77
C PRO A 170 18.36 -10.55 9.24
N PHE A 171 17.22 -11.22 9.46
CA PHE A 171 15.94 -10.53 9.70
C PHE A 171 15.74 -10.14 11.16
N THR A 172 15.60 -8.85 11.41
CA THR A 172 15.12 -8.31 12.68
C THR A 172 13.91 -7.43 12.38
N PRO A 173 12.68 -7.91 12.63
CA PRO A 173 11.50 -7.08 12.44
C PRO A 173 11.52 -5.85 13.33
N LEU A 174 11.09 -4.71 12.80
CA LEU A 174 10.76 -3.56 13.63
C LEU A 174 9.53 -3.89 14.46
N ILE A 175 9.63 -3.70 15.78
CA ILE A 175 8.54 -4.02 16.69
C ILE A 175 7.75 -2.76 17.02
N TRP A 176 6.45 -2.78 16.71
CA TRP A 176 5.52 -1.75 17.17
C TRP A 176 4.89 -2.16 18.49
N PHE A 177 5.20 -1.41 19.56
CA PHE A 177 4.66 -1.62 20.89
C PHE A 177 3.30 -0.90 21.04
N SER A 178 2.25 -1.51 20.50
CA SER A 178 0.91 -0.88 20.42
C SER A 178 0.27 -0.49 21.75
N GLU A 179 0.75 -1.06 22.87
CA GLU A 179 0.26 -0.73 24.23
C GLU A 179 0.86 0.57 24.76
N THR A 180 2.04 0.98 24.26
CA THR A 180 2.82 2.11 24.78
C THR A 180 3.09 3.20 23.76
N THR A 181 2.94 2.88 22.47
CA THR A 181 3.32 3.76 21.36
C THR A 181 2.18 3.84 20.36
N THR A 182 1.73 5.05 20.07
CA THR A 182 0.72 5.31 19.06
C THR A 182 1.23 5.00 17.65
N VAL A 183 0.32 4.95 16.68
CA VAL A 183 0.67 4.74 15.27
C VAL A 183 1.59 5.86 14.78
N ASP A 184 1.25 7.12 15.04
CA ASP A 184 2.03 8.26 14.56
C ASP A 184 3.42 8.31 15.20
N GLU A 185 3.53 8.07 16.52
CA GLU A 185 4.83 8.01 17.20
C GLU A 185 5.76 6.93 16.63
N PHE A 186 5.21 5.77 16.22
CA PHE A 186 6.00 4.72 15.57
C PHE A 186 6.59 5.20 14.23
N PHE A 187 5.77 5.81 13.37
CA PHE A 187 6.20 6.29 12.05
C PHE A 187 7.04 7.58 12.12
N GLU A 188 6.95 8.34 13.21
CA GLU A 188 7.83 9.48 13.46
C GLU A 188 9.18 9.06 14.06
N SER A 189 9.30 7.84 14.56
CA SER A 189 10.51 7.32 15.18
C SER A 189 11.72 7.29 14.21
N VAL A 190 12.91 7.49 14.78
CA VAL A 190 14.17 7.39 14.03
C VAL A 190 14.36 5.98 13.47
N ALA A 191 14.03 4.96 14.26
CA ALA A 191 14.15 3.56 13.85
C ALA A 191 13.34 3.23 12.59
N TRP A 192 12.09 3.70 12.51
CA TRP A 192 11.28 3.56 11.29
C TRP A 192 11.92 4.30 10.11
N LYS A 193 12.25 5.58 10.29
CA LYS A 193 12.78 6.44 9.22
C LYS A 193 14.07 5.88 8.63
N GLU A 194 15.01 5.45 9.48
CA GLU A 194 16.27 4.86 9.04
C GLU A 194 16.05 3.55 8.29
N ALA A 195 15.24 2.65 8.83
CA ALA A 195 14.95 1.37 8.19
C ALA A 195 14.25 1.55 6.84
N LEU A 196 13.25 2.44 6.76
CA LEU A 196 12.53 2.73 5.54
C LEU A 196 13.47 3.30 4.47
N GLN A 197 14.32 4.27 4.81
CA GLN A 197 15.23 4.89 3.85
C GLN A 197 16.33 3.92 3.39
N ASN A 198 16.89 3.13 4.31
CA ASN A 198 17.89 2.11 3.98
C ASN A 198 17.31 1.06 3.04
N TRP A 199 16.16 0.49 3.39
CA TRP A 199 15.45 -0.47 2.57
C TRP A 199 15.08 0.12 1.20
N ALA A 200 14.54 1.34 1.17
CA ALA A 200 14.22 2.02 -0.10
C ALA A 200 15.46 2.25 -0.98
N GLY A 201 16.62 2.51 -0.38
CA GLY A 201 17.91 2.55 -1.08
C GLY A 201 18.23 1.23 -1.77
N GLN A 202 18.11 0.11 -1.04
CA GLN A 202 18.33 -1.24 -1.59
C GLN A 202 17.36 -1.55 -2.74
N VAL A 203 16.08 -1.22 -2.58
CA VAL A 203 15.05 -1.41 -3.62
C VAL A 203 15.38 -0.62 -4.89
N ARG A 204 15.77 0.65 -4.76
CA ARG A 204 16.16 1.49 -5.90
C ARG A 204 17.39 0.95 -6.59
N SER A 205 18.42 0.58 -5.84
CA SER A 205 19.63 -0.03 -6.41
C SER A 205 19.30 -1.32 -7.16
N GLY A 206 18.47 -2.20 -6.57
CA GLY A 206 18.02 -3.44 -7.21
C GLY A 206 17.26 -3.18 -8.51
N TYR A 207 16.32 -2.22 -8.51
CA TYR A 207 15.62 -1.77 -9.70
C TYR A 207 16.59 -1.31 -10.79
N PHE A 208 17.47 -0.36 -10.49
CA PHE A 208 18.40 0.18 -11.49
C PHE A 208 19.32 -0.89 -12.09
N ILE A 209 19.80 -1.84 -11.28
CA ILE A 209 20.64 -2.93 -11.77
C ILE A 209 19.87 -3.83 -12.74
N GLN A 210 18.61 -4.15 -12.43
CA GLN A 210 17.79 -5.06 -13.23
C GLN A 210 17.20 -4.41 -14.48
N THR A 211 16.96 -3.10 -14.46
CA THR A 211 16.33 -2.37 -15.58
C THR A 211 17.30 -1.49 -16.37
N ASN A 212 18.60 -1.54 -16.07
CA ASN A 212 19.58 -0.76 -16.81
C ASN A 212 19.50 -1.13 -18.31
N PRO A 213 19.37 -0.17 -19.24
CA PRO A 213 19.34 -0.50 -20.65
C PRO A 213 20.66 -1.16 -21.06
N GLU A 214 20.56 -2.24 -21.85
CA GLU A 214 21.72 -2.92 -22.43
C GLU A 214 22.55 -1.97 -23.30
N PHE A 215 21.88 -0.99 -23.92
CA PHE A 215 22.50 -0.01 -24.80
C PHE A 215 22.53 1.37 -24.14
N LYS A 216 23.72 1.97 -24.08
CA LYS A 216 23.88 3.38 -23.73
C LYS A 216 23.44 4.24 -24.92
N TYR A 217 22.39 5.05 -24.73
CA TYR A 217 21.91 5.99 -25.75
C TYR A 217 22.63 7.34 -25.73
N THR A 218 23.57 7.53 -24.80
CA THR A 218 24.40 8.72 -24.66
C THR A 218 25.86 8.32 -24.45
N CYS A 219 26.78 9.06 -25.06
CA CYS A 219 28.21 8.96 -24.75
C CYS A 219 28.48 9.69 -23.44
N ASP A 220 29.37 9.16 -22.59
CA ASP A 220 29.84 9.87 -21.40
C ASP A 220 30.73 11.04 -21.87
N ASP A 221 30.38 12.28 -21.54
CA ASP A 221 31.19 13.50 -21.79
C ASP A 221 32.47 13.53 -20.93
#